data_AF-A0A376W396-F1
#
_entry.id   AF-A0A376W396-F1
#
_cell.length_a   1.000
_cell.length_b   1.000
_cell.length_c   1.000
_cell.angle_alpha   90.00
_cell.angle_beta   90.00
_cell.angle_gamma   90.00
#
_symmetry.space_group_name_H-M   'P 1'
#
loop_
_entity.id
_entity.type
_entity.pdbx_description
1 polymer ?
#
loop_
_entity_poly.entity_id
_entity_poly.type
_entity_poly.pdbx_seq_one_letter_code
_entity_poly.pdbx_strand_id
1 'polypeptide(L)'
;MGERFGGQILDTVDIENYISVPKTEGQKLAGALKVHVDEYDVDVIDSQSASKLIPAAVEGGLHQIETASGAVLKARSIIVATGAKWRNMNVPGEDQYRTKGVTYCPHCDGPLFKGKRVAVIGGGNSGVEAAIDLAGIVEHVTLLEFAPEMKADQVLQDKTAQPEKRRHYSECANHGSERRR
;
A
#
# COMPACT_ATOMS: atom_id res chain seq x y z
N MET A 1 -12.13 17.32 2.91
CA MET A 1 -13.09 16.46 2.19
C MET A 1 -12.41 15.15 1.81
N GLY A 2 -13.15 14.05 1.66
CA GLY A 2 -12.62 12.77 1.17
C GLY A 2 -13.69 11.72 0.93
N GLU A 3 -13.30 10.59 0.34
CA GLU A 3 -14.23 9.49 0.00
C GLU A 3 -14.68 8.70 1.22
N ARG A 4 -13.76 8.46 2.16
CA ARG A 4 -14.00 7.73 3.40
C ARG A 4 -13.00 8.18 4.46
N PHE A 5 -13.46 8.72 5.58
CA PHE A 5 -12.58 9.10 6.69
C PHE A 5 -11.75 7.90 7.18
N GLY A 6 -10.46 8.09 7.45
CA GLY A 6 -9.54 7.03 7.88
C GLY A 6 -8.77 6.33 6.74
N GLY A 7 -9.20 6.42 5.48
CA GLY A 7 -8.39 5.94 4.34
C GLY A 7 -8.04 4.44 4.42
N GLN A 8 -6.78 4.09 4.17
CA GLN A 8 -6.32 2.69 4.08
C GLN A 8 -6.37 1.94 5.41
N ILE A 9 -6.15 2.61 6.55
CA ILE A 9 -6.09 1.91 7.86
C ILE A 9 -7.42 1.25 8.22
N LEU A 10 -8.55 1.70 7.67
CA LEU A 10 -9.85 1.05 7.90
C LEU A 10 -9.94 -0.37 7.35
N ASP A 11 -9.12 -0.72 6.37
CA ASP A 11 -9.08 -2.06 5.77
C ASP A 11 -7.95 -2.92 6.38
N THR A 12 -7.30 -2.43 7.44
CA THR A 12 -6.23 -3.12 8.17
C THR A 12 -6.74 -3.59 9.54
N VAL A 13 -6.31 -4.77 9.97
CA VAL A 13 -6.58 -5.27 11.32
C VAL A 13 -5.45 -4.84 12.23
N ASP A 14 -4.38 -5.61 12.35
CA ASP A 14 -3.29 -5.34 13.29
C ASP A 14 -2.34 -4.24 12.80
N ILE A 15 -2.01 -3.30 13.69
CA ILE A 15 -1.02 -2.23 13.47
C ILE A 15 -0.10 -2.17 14.69
N GLU A 16 1.19 -2.46 14.49
CA GLU A 16 2.21 -2.56 15.56
C GLU A 16 3.38 -1.57 15.37
N ASN A 17 3.25 -0.65 14.41
CA ASN A 17 4.28 0.32 14.05
C ASN A 17 3.81 1.78 14.12
N TYR A 18 2.68 2.05 14.77
CA TYR A 18 2.27 3.41 15.11
C TYR A 18 3.01 3.84 16.38
N ILE A 19 4.05 4.66 16.23
CA ILE A 19 5.00 5.02 17.31
C ILE A 19 4.27 5.45 18.58
N SER A 20 4.78 5.01 19.74
CA SER A 20 4.19 5.12 21.09
C SER A 20 3.01 4.17 21.39
N VAL A 21 2.46 3.49 20.38
CA VAL A 21 1.37 2.53 20.53
C VAL A 21 1.86 1.13 20.16
N PRO A 22 2.13 0.25 21.15
CA PRO A 22 2.69 -1.08 20.88
C PRO A 22 1.82 -1.93 19.95
N LYS A 23 0.49 -1.84 20.09
CA LYS A 23 -0.48 -2.49 19.21
C LYS A 23 -1.80 -1.74 19.19
N THR A 24 -2.39 -1.59 18.02
CA THR A 24 -3.75 -1.09 17.80
C THR A 24 -4.38 -1.78 16.60
N GLU A 25 -5.64 -1.46 16.34
CA GLU A 25 -6.37 -1.93 15.17
C GLU A 25 -6.79 -0.76 14.27
N GLY A 26 -6.96 -1.04 12.98
CA GLY A 26 -7.31 -0.04 11.97
C GLY A 26 -8.57 0.77 12.30
N GLN A 27 -9.66 0.08 12.65
CA GLN A 27 -10.92 0.74 13.05
C GLN A 27 -10.76 1.60 14.30
N LYS A 28 -10.03 1.09 15.31
CA LYS A 28 -9.76 1.81 16.56
C LYS A 28 -8.92 3.06 16.31
N LEU A 29 -7.88 2.96 15.48
CA LEU A 29 -7.02 4.08 15.12
C LEU A 29 -7.80 5.12 14.30
N ALA A 30 -8.63 4.71 13.34
CA ALA A 30 -9.48 5.63 12.58
C ALA A 30 -10.47 6.37 13.49
N GLY A 31 -11.07 5.69 14.46
CA GLY A 31 -11.92 6.32 15.48
C GLY A 31 -11.16 7.33 16.34
N ALA A 32 -9.95 6.98 16.81
CA ALA A 32 -9.11 7.90 17.57
C ALA A 32 -8.72 9.15 16.77
N LEU A 33 -8.41 9.00 15.48
CA LEU A 33 -8.16 10.12 14.57
C LEU A 33 -9.39 11.01 14.42
N LYS A 34 -10.59 10.41 14.31
CA LYS A 34 -11.84 11.17 14.19
C LYS A 34 -12.11 11.99 15.44
N VAL A 35 -11.99 11.37 16.63
CA VAL A 35 -12.13 12.07 17.91
C VAL A 35 -11.16 13.25 17.97
N HIS A 36 -9.88 13.05 17.62
CA HIS A 36 -8.89 14.13 17.67
C HIS A 36 -9.20 15.27 16.68
N VAL A 37 -9.73 14.97 15.49
CA VAL A 37 -10.17 16.01 14.55
C VAL A 37 -11.37 16.80 15.12
N ASP A 38 -12.30 16.11 15.77
CA ASP A 38 -13.53 16.71 16.31
C ASP A 38 -13.30 17.61 17.53
N GLU A 39 -12.12 17.56 18.16
CA GLU A 39 -11.71 18.51 19.20
C GLU A 39 -11.45 19.93 18.66
N TYR A 40 -11.42 20.10 17.33
CA TYR A 40 -11.17 21.37 16.65
C TYR A 40 -12.30 21.74 15.70
N ASP A 41 -12.36 23.02 15.34
CA ASP A 41 -13.32 23.56 14.38
C ASP A 41 -12.92 23.18 12.95
N VAL A 42 -13.18 21.93 12.57
CA VAL A 42 -12.87 21.37 11.26
C VAL A 42 -14.15 20.87 10.59
N ASP A 43 -14.49 21.46 9.45
CA ASP A 43 -15.57 20.98 8.60
C ASP A 43 -15.17 19.68 7.88
N VAL A 44 -15.49 18.55 8.52
CA VAL A 44 -15.25 17.21 7.96
C VAL A 44 -16.34 16.86 6.95
N ILE A 45 -15.99 16.94 5.67
CA ILE A 45 -16.84 16.50 4.56
C ILE A 45 -16.44 15.09 4.13
N ASP A 46 -17.28 14.10 4.40
CA ASP A 46 -17.05 12.70 4.02
C ASP A 46 -17.91 12.28 2.80
N SER A 47 -17.61 11.11 2.21
CA SER A 47 -18.31 10.59 1.03
C SER A 47 -18.29 11.54 -0.18
N GLN A 48 -17.19 12.24 -0.41
CA GLN A 48 -17.00 13.11 -1.56
C GLN A 48 -15.65 12.86 -2.26
N SER A 49 -15.69 12.61 -3.57
CA SER A 49 -14.49 12.50 -4.40
C SER A 49 -14.23 13.82 -5.11
N ALA A 50 -13.00 14.36 -4.98
CA ALA A 50 -12.55 15.48 -5.81
C ALA A 50 -12.28 14.98 -7.24
N SER A 51 -12.85 15.66 -8.24
CA SER A 51 -12.69 15.31 -9.66
C SER A 51 -11.71 16.23 -10.37
N LYS A 52 -11.56 17.49 -9.93
CA LYS A 52 -10.69 18.47 -10.58
C LYS A 52 -10.21 19.55 -9.62
N LEU A 53 -8.94 19.92 -9.75
CA LEU A 53 -8.36 21.13 -9.16
C LEU A 53 -8.26 22.22 -10.23
N ILE A 54 -8.79 23.40 -9.92
CA ILE A 54 -8.60 24.61 -10.71
C ILE A 54 -7.73 25.58 -9.90
N PRO A 55 -6.48 25.83 -10.31
CA PRO A 55 -5.62 26.80 -9.65
C PRO A 55 -6.20 28.22 -9.71
N ALA A 56 -5.92 29.02 -8.68
CA ALA A 56 -6.27 30.44 -8.70
C ALA A 56 -5.62 31.13 -9.90
N ALA A 57 -6.35 32.02 -10.58
CA ALA A 57 -5.86 32.73 -11.76
C ALA A 57 -4.83 33.83 -11.41
N VAL A 58 -4.81 34.26 -10.16
CA VAL A 58 -3.93 35.31 -9.63
C VAL A 58 -3.42 34.91 -8.26
N GLU A 59 -2.22 35.40 -7.91
CA GLU A 59 -1.67 35.25 -6.57
C GLU A 59 -2.62 35.83 -5.50
N GLY A 60 -2.78 35.12 -4.38
CA GLY A 60 -3.74 35.49 -3.33
C GLY A 60 -5.22 35.20 -3.66
N GLY A 61 -5.51 34.68 -4.86
CA GLY A 61 -6.84 34.25 -5.28
C GLY A 61 -7.29 32.91 -4.64
N LEU A 62 -8.46 32.43 -5.05
CA LEU A 62 -9.02 31.18 -4.55
C LEU A 62 -8.83 30.04 -5.56
N HIS A 63 -8.27 28.93 -5.10
CA HIS A 63 -8.32 27.66 -5.79
C HIS A 63 -9.73 27.08 -5.72
N GLN A 64 -10.08 26.23 -6.68
CA GLN A 64 -11.36 25.52 -6.68
C GLN A 64 -11.16 24.02 -6.77
N ILE A 65 -11.99 23.28 -6.05
CA ILE A 65 -12.11 21.82 -6.15
C ILE A 65 -13.51 21.50 -6.64
N GLU A 66 -13.60 20.91 -7.82
CA GLU A 66 -14.84 20.28 -8.30
C GLU A 66 -14.93 18.88 -7.69
N THR A 67 -16.14 18.48 -7.30
CA THR A 67 -16.43 17.13 -6.81
C THR A 67 -17.12 16.30 -7.89
N ALA A 68 -17.01 14.98 -7.79
CA ALA A 68 -17.73 14.06 -8.68
C ALA A 68 -19.27 14.19 -8.57
N SER A 69 -19.76 14.69 -7.43
CA SER A 69 -21.18 15.01 -7.20
C SER A 69 -21.63 16.34 -7.82
N GLY A 70 -20.71 17.11 -8.41
CA GLY A 70 -20.99 18.39 -9.08
C GLY A 70 -20.90 19.63 -8.20
N ALA A 71 -20.49 19.51 -6.94
CA ALA A 71 -20.24 20.64 -6.06
C ALA A 71 -18.88 21.30 -6.37
N VAL A 72 -18.72 22.57 -5.99
CA VAL A 72 -17.47 23.32 -6.12
C VAL A 72 -17.11 23.99 -4.80
N LEU A 73 -15.97 23.60 -4.24
CA LEU A 73 -15.40 24.22 -3.04
C LEU A 73 -14.32 25.22 -3.44
N LYS A 74 -14.17 26.29 -2.66
CA LYS A 74 -13.15 27.33 -2.87
C LYS A 74 -12.28 27.48 -1.64
N ALA A 75 -10.97 27.60 -1.82
CA ALA A 75 -10.02 27.76 -0.72
C ALA A 75 -8.81 28.61 -1.14
N ARG A 76 -8.19 29.29 -0.17
CA ARG A 76 -6.95 30.06 -0.39
C ARG A 76 -5.73 29.17 -0.61
N SER A 77 -5.73 27.99 -0.01
CA SER A 77 -4.67 26.98 -0.11
C SER A 77 -5.30 25.59 -0.17
N ILE A 78 -4.57 24.64 -0.78
CA ILE A 78 -5.02 23.26 -0.96
C ILE A 78 -3.93 22.32 -0.45
N ILE A 79 -4.33 21.32 0.33
CA ILE A 79 -3.49 20.18 0.73
C ILE A 79 -4.06 18.94 0.05
N VAL A 80 -3.26 18.30 -0.81
CA VAL A 80 -3.65 17.04 -1.47
C VAL A 80 -3.09 15.87 -0.68
N ALA A 81 -3.97 15.09 -0.07
CA ALA A 81 -3.63 13.94 0.77
C ALA A 81 -4.51 12.71 0.44
N THR A 82 -4.75 12.46 -0.85
CA THR A 82 -5.67 11.40 -1.34
C THR A 82 -5.13 9.98 -1.21
N GLY A 83 -3.88 9.82 -0.76
CA GLY A 83 -3.22 8.54 -0.63
C GLY A 83 -2.98 7.84 -1.97
N ALA A 84 -2.91 6.51 -1.92
CA ALA A 84 -2.69 5.64 -3.07
C ALA A 84 -3.56 4.38 -2.96
N LYS A 85 -3.60 3.57 -4.02
CA LYS A 85 -4.17 2.21 -3.99
C LYS A 85 -3.09 1.22 -4.41
N TRP A 86 -2.90 0.18 -3.61
CA TRP A 86 -2.09 -0.96 -4.03
C TRP A 86 -2.78 -1.67 -5.19
N ARG A 87 -1.98 -2.15 -6.15
CA ARG A 87 -2.51 -2.94 -7.25
C ARG A 87 -2.77 -4.35 -6.75
N ASN A 88 -4.01 -4.82 -6.96
CA ASN A 88 -4.40 -6.19 -6.63
C ASN A 88 -3.95 -7.16 -7.72
N MET A 89 -3.81 -8.43 -7.36
CA MET A 89 -3.57 -9.52 -8.31
C MET A 89 -4.82 -9.82 -9.15
N ASN A 90 -6.01 -9.57 -8.58
CA ASN A 90 -7.33 -9.88 -9.12
C ASN A 90 -7.50 -11.37 -9.44
N VAL A 91 -7.09 -12.23 -8.50
CA VAL A 91 -7.20 -13.69 -8.61
C VAL A 91 -8.18 -14.26 -7.59
N PRO A 92 -8.81 -15.43 -7.88
CA PRO A 92 -9.66 -16.10 -6.91
C PRO A 92 -8.96 -16.33 -5.57
N GLY A 93 -9.63 -15.97 -4.47
CA GLY A 93 -9.12 -16.12 -3.11
C GLY A 93 -8.35 -14.91 -2.57
N GLU A 94 -7.91 -13.95 -3.40
CA GLU A 94 -7.16 -12.77 -2.92
C GLU A 94 -7.93 -12.01 -1.83
N ASP A 95 -9.19 -11.67 -2.09
CA ASP A 95 -10.04 -10.94 -1.14
C ASP A 95 -10.37 -11.77 0.11
N GLN A 96 -10.62 -13.08 -0.05
CA GLN A 96 -10.93 -13.99 1.05
C GLN A 96 -9.79 -14.11 2.07
N TYR A 97 -8.53 -14.09 1.59
CA TYR A 97 -7.33 -14.23 2.41
C TYR A 97 -6.66 -12.90 2.74
N ARG A 98 -7.25 -11.76 2.33
CA ARG A 98 -6.80 -10.44 2.77
C ARG A 98 -6.85 -10.38 4.29
N THR A 99 -5.80 -9.81 4.89
CA THR A 99 -5.52 -9.78 6.35
C THR A 99 -5.37 -11.14 7.04
N LYS A 100 -5.38 -12.25 6.28
CA LYS A 100 -5.22 -13.64 6.77
C LYS A 100 -4.08 -14.38 6.07
N GLY A 101 -3.16 -13.65 5.46
CA GLY A 101 -2.02 -14.19 4.72
C GLY A 101 -1.70 -13.37 3.46
N VAL A 102 -2.71 -12.75 2.82
CA VAL A 102 -2.50 -11.78 1.75
C VAL A 102 -2.32 -10.39 2.37
N THR A 103 -1.17 -9.78 2.10
CA THR A 103 -0.78 -8.44 2.55
C THR A 103 -0.07 -7.66 1.43
N TYR A 104 -0.08 -6.34 1.56
CA TYR A 104 0.53 -5.40 0.61
C TYR A 104 1.73 -4.64 1.19
N CYS A 105 2.04 -4.80 2.49
CA CYS A 105 3.08 -4.03 3.17
C CYS A 105 4.07 -4.95 3.90
N PRO A 106 5.28 -5.19 3.36
CA PRO A 106 6.28 -6.06 4.00
C PRO A 106 6.73 -5.51 5.36
N HIS A 107 6.88 -4.18 5.48
CA HIS A 107 7.30 -3.54 6.73
C HIS A 107 6.26 -3.65 7.84
N CYS A 108 4.99 -3.82 7.49
CA CYS A 108 3.89 -3.90 8.43
C CYS A 108 3.79 -5.32 9.00
N ASP A 109 3.78 -6.32 8.13
CA ASP A 109 3.42 -7.70 8.51
C ASP A 109 4.62 -8.67 8.51
N GLY A 110 5.77 -8.28 7.97
CA GLY A 110 6.96 -9.13 7.87
C GLY A 110 7.33 -9.86 9.17
N PRO A 111 7.35 -9.20 10.35
CA PRO A 111 7.63 -9.84 11.63
C PRO A 111 6.69 -11.01 11.98
N LEU A 112 5.44 -10.98 11.50
CA LEU A 112 4.43 -12.00 11.78
C LEU A 112 4.71 -13.33 11.07
N PHE A 113 5.55 -13.31 10.03
CA PHE A 113 5.89 -14.48 9.21
C PHE A 113 7.21 -15.15 9.60
N LYS A 114 7.76 -14.87 10.79
CA LYS A 114 9.00 -15.48 11.27
C LYS A 114 8.93 -17.01 11.20
N GLY A 115 9.91 -17.61 10.53
CA GLY A 115 9.99 -19.08 10.34
C GLY A 115 8.88 -19.66 9.45
N LYS A 116 8.18 -18.84 8.66
CA LYS A 116 7.19 -19.29 7.66
C LYS A 116 7.75 -19.14 6.25
N ARG A 117 7.09 -19.77 5.28
CA ARG A 117 7.37 -19.59 3.85
C ARG A 117 6.41 -18.54 3.30
N VAL A 118 6.92 -17.59 2.52
CA VAL A 118 6.16 -16.47 1.96
C VAL A 118 6.42 -16.31 0.46
N ALA A 119 5.53 -15.61 -0.22
CA ALA A 119 5.71 -15.21 -1.61
C ALA A 119 5.64 -13.68 -1.76
N VAL A 120 6.42 -13.13 -2.69
CA VAL A 120 6.39 -11.73 -3.10
C VAL A 120 6.01 -11.66 -4.56
N ILE A 121 5.03 -10.80 -4.88
CA ILE A 121 4.46 -10.69 -6.22
C ILE A 121 4.92 -9.37 -6.85
N GLY A 122 5.67 -9.47 -7.95
CA GLY A 122 6.28 -8.36 -8.68
C GLY A 122 7.78 -8.26 -8.43
N GLY A 123 8.56 -8.12 -9.50
CA GLY A 123 10.03 -8.02 -9.53
C GLY A 123 10.54 -6.64 -9.96
N GLY A 124 9.79 -5.58 -9.67
CA GLY A 124 10.33 -4.21 -9.63
C GLY A 124 11.05 -3.94 -8.30
N ASN A 125 11.63 -2.73 -8.13
CA ASN A 125 12.39 -2.38 -6.92
C ASN A 125 11.65 -2.73 -5.62
N SER A 126 10.39 -2.30 -5.49
CA SER A 126 9.61 -2.54 -4.27
C SER A 126 9.43 -4.03 -3.93
N GLY A 127 9.25 -4.89 -4.94
CA GLY A 127 9.11 -6.33 -4.70
C GLY A 127 10.44 -7.02 -4.41
N VAL A 128 11.51 -6.65 -5.12
CA VAL A 128 12.84 -7.21 -4.87
C VAL A 128 13.36 -6.77 -3.50
N GLU A 129 13.19 -5.51 -3.12
CA GLU A 129 13.53 -5.02 -1.77
C GLU A 129 12.71 -5.73 -0.68
N ALA A 130 11.40 -5.91 -0.90
CA ALA A 130 10.55 -6.66 0.02
C ALA A 130 11.05 -8.11 0.20
N ALA A 131 11.45 -8.77 -0.89
CA ALA A 131 11.99 -10.12 -0.82
C ALA A 131 13.33 -10.17 -0.09
N ILE A 132 14.21 -9.19 -0.30
CA ILE A 132 15.49 -9.06 0.41
C ILE A 132 15.24 -8.87 1.91
N ASP A 133 14.30 -8.01 2.28
CA ASP A 133 13.96 -7.73 3.68
C ASP A 133 13.39 -8.99 4.37
N LEU A 134 12.36 -9.58 3.78
CA LEU A 134 11.71 -10.78 4.31
C LEU A 134 12.66 -11.98 4.41
N ALA A 135 13.61 -12.13 3.48
CA ALA A 135 14.58 -13.23 3.53
C ALA A 135 15.48 -13.23 4.79
N GLY A 136 15.57 -12.10 5.51
CA GLY A 136 16.26 -12.04 6.81
C GLY A 136 15.41 -12.49 8.00
N ILE A 137 14.10 -12.65 7.81
CA ILE A 137 13.10 -12.83 8.89
C ILE A 137 12.42 -14.20 8.77
N VAL A 138 12.09 -14.62 7.55
CA VAL A 138 11.24 -15.77 7.24
C VAL A 138 12.07 -17.01 6.88
N GLU A 139 11.44 -18.19 6.80
CA GLU A 139 12.12 -19.44 6.41
C GLU A 139 12.51 -19.43 4.93
N HIS A 140 11.63 -18.91 4.06
CA HIS A 140 11.86 -18.90 2.62
C HIS A 140 10.95 -17.88 1.94
N VAL A 141 11.47 -17.19 0.92
CA VAL A 141 10.78 -16.25 0.05
C VAL A 141 10.76 -16.79 -1.38
N THR A 142 9.60 -16.80 -2.01
CA THR A 142 9.48 -17.01 -3.46
C THR A 142 9.05 -15.71 -4.12
N LEU A 143 9.88 -15.17 -5.02
CA LEU A 143 9.51 -13.99 -5.81
C LEU A 143 8.95 -14.43 -7.16
N LEU A 144 7.77 -13.91 -7.51
CA LEU A 144 7.10 -14.16 -8.77
C LEU A 144 7.10 -12.87 -9.61
N GLU A 145 7.73 -12.92 -10.77
CA GLU A 145 7.68 -11.84 -11.78
C GLU A 145 6.80 -12.28 -12.94
N PHE A 146 5.93 -11.36 -13.38
CA PHE A 146 5.02 -11.60 -14.48
C PHE A 146 5.72 -11.55 -15.84
N ALA A 147 6.65 -10.60 -16.00
CA ALA A 147 7.51 -10.48 -17.16
C ALA A 147 8.55 -11.62 -17.22
N PRO A 148 9.25 -11.78 -18.36
CA PRO A 148 10.32 -12.77 -18.46
C PRO A 148 11.54 -12.39 -17.61
N GLU A 149 11.72 -11.10 -17.30
CA GLU A 149 12.81 -10.57 -16.51
C GLU A 149 12.35 -9.57 -15.43
N MET A 150 13.10 -9.49 -14.33
CA MET A 150 12.90 -8.49 -13.29
C MET A 150 13.19 -7.07 -13.80
N LYS A 151 12.42 -6.10 -13.30
CA LYS A 151 12.58 -4.67 -13.61
C LYS A 151 13.30 -3.89 -12.52
N ALA A 152 13.71 -4.56 -11.44
CA ALA A 152 14.44 -3.92 -10.36
C ALA A 152 15.84 -3.48 -10.82
N ASP A 153 16.42 -2.52 -10.12
CA ASP A 153 17.80 -2.10 -10.35
C ASP A 153 18.75 -3.29 -10.20
N GLN A 154 19.77 -3.36 -11.06
CA GLN A 154 20.68 -4.51 -11.13
C GLN A 154 21.32 -4.84 -9.77
N VAL A 155 21.67 -3.82 -8.99
CA VAL A 155 22.23 -3.99 -7.64
C VAL A 155 21.30 -4.75 -6.69
N LEU A 156 19.98 -4.60 -6.83
CA LEU A 156 18.99 -5.32 -6.04
C LEU A 156 18.84 -6.76 -6.53
N GLN A 157 18.83 -6.96 -7.85
CA GLN A 157 18.80 -8.30 -8.44
C GLN A 157 20.03 -9.12 -8.00
N ASP A 158 21.22 -8.54 -8.11
CA ASP A 158 22.47 -9.18 -7.71
C ASP A 158 22.47 -9.54 -6.21
N LYS A 159 21.90 -8.67 -5.37
CA LYS A 159 21.79 -8.91 -3.93
C LYS A 159 20.87 -10.10 -3.60
N THR A 160 19.82 -10.35 -4.38
CA THR A 160 18.99 -11.56 -4.23
C THR A 160 19.71 -12.84 -4.67
N ALA A 161 20.66 -12.75 -5.60
CA ALA A 161 21.39 -13.89 -6.14
C ALA A 161 22.54 -14.39 -5.25
N GLN A 162 22.89 -13.65 -4.19
CA GLN A 162 24.04 -14.01 -3.33
C GLN A 162 23.80 -15.32 -2.55
N PRO A 163 24.86 -16.15 -2.33
CA PRO A 163 24.71 -17.51 -1.78
C PRO A 163 24.03 -17.57 -0.42
N GLU A 164 24.25 -16.58 0.43
CA GLU A 164 23.65 -16.44 1.76
C GLU A 164 22.13 -16.25 1.70
N LYS A 165 21.62 -15.56 0.68
CA LYS A 165 20.19 -15.33 0.45
C LYS A 165 19.54 -16.42 -0.40
N ARG A 166 20.31 -17.04 -1.29
CA ARG A 166 19.84 -18.06 -2.25
C ARG A 166 19.31 -19.34 -1.58
N ARG A 167 19.69 -19.64 -0.33
CA ARG A 167 19.12 -20.76 0.45
C ARG A 167 17.66 -20.51 0.87
N HIS A 168 17.27 -19.24 0.95
CA HIS A 168 15.98 -18.78 1.41
C HIS A 168 15.19 -18.09 0.30
N TYR A 169 15.66 -18.16 -0.96
CA TYR A 169 15.10 -17.41 -2.08
C TYR A 169 14.98 -18.28 -3.33
N SER A 170 13.79 -18.31 -3.93
CA SER A 170 13.56 -18.88 -5.26
C SER A 170 12.88 -17.86 -6.16
N GLU A 171 13.33 -17.75 -7.40
CA GLU A 171 12.72 -16.94 -8.44
C GLU A 171 11.92 -17.81 -9.41
N CYS A 172 10.67 -17.42 -9.69
CA CYS A 172 9.90 -17.97 -10.79
C CYS A 172 9.62 -16.85 -11.80
N ALA A 173 10.43 -16.78 -12.86
CA ALA A 173 10.10 -16.02 -14.05
C ALA A 173 9.11 -16.84 -14.90
N ASN A 174 8.06 -16.19 -15.40
CA ASN A 174 7.04 -16.82 -16.22
C ASN A 174 7.63 -17.28 -17.57
N HIS A 175 8.20 -18.48 -17.61
CA HIS A 175 8.61 -19.14 -18.84
C HIS A 175 7.33 -19.60 -19.53
N GLY A 176 6.83 -18.77 -20.45
CA GLY A 176 5.51 -18.90 -21.07
C GLY A 176 5.10 -20.34 -21.35
N SER A 177 4.23 -20.89 -20.51
CA SER A 177 3.44 -22.05 -20.89
C SER A 177 2.36 -21.55 -21.84
N GLU A 178 2.44 -22.00 -23.08
CA GLU A 178 1.43 -21.80 -24.13
C GLU A 178 0.01 -21.82 -23.55
N ARG A 179 -0.73 -20.73 -23.79
CA ARG A 179 -2.19 -20.75 -23.64
C ARG A 179 -2.71 -21.86 -24.54
N ARG A 180 -3.10 -23.00 -23.97
CA ARG A 180 -4.02 -23.90 -24.66
C ARG A 180 -5.33 -23.14 -24.84
N ARG A 181 -5.77 -23.15 -26.10
CA ARG A 181 -6.94 -22.46 -26.64
C ARG A 181 -8.22 -22.79 -25.89
#